data_AF-A0A0F9IKT3-F1
#
_entry.id   AF-A0A0F9IKT3-F1
#
_cell.length_a   1.000
_cell.length_b   1.000
_cell.length_c   1.000
_cell.angle_alpha   90.00
_cell.angle_beta   90.00
_cell.angle_gamma   90.00
#
_symmetry.space_group_name_H-M   'P 1'
#
loop_
_entity.id
_entity.type
_entity.pdbx_description
1 polymer ?
#
loop_
_entity_poly.entity_id
_entity_poly.type
_entity_poly.pdbx_seq_one_letter_code
_entity_poly.pdbx_strand_id
1 'polypeptide(L)'
;MKKQQRDSAFIVAICILASIALLLWLVARDGLSNEPPPFQDRGGPAAAPVVSSDRGREEKKLGILASRDVPDETLRPLFDAIFQEESYCGFMLEGDGGITRGPYHISQAYWQDACEYGDVDWDYHTHIWSHRHCKQVMIWYWQRYGAKTDEERARIHNGGPRGMSKESTKEYWRRIQAKMEPKDAE
;
A
#
# COMPACT_ATOMS: atom_id res chain seq x y z
N MET A 1 -18.23 -52.41 5.15
CA MET A 1 -17.36 -51.28 4.75
C MET A 1 -17.93 -50.35 3.66
N LYS A 2 -18.83 -50.79 2.75
CA LYS A 2 -19.34 -49.92 1.67
C LYS A 2 -20.37 -48.85 2.08
N LYS A 3 -21.04 -48.98 3.24
CA LYS A 3 -22.07 -48.05 3.71
C LYS A 3 -21.47 -46.75 4.29
N GLN A 4 -20.46 -46.90 5.16
CA GLN A 4 -19.76 -45.78 5.82
C GLN A 4 -19.04 -44.83 4.84
N GLN A 5 -18.55 -45.35 3.71
CA GLN A 5 -17.92 -44.55 2.67
C GLN A 5 -18.94 -43.72 1.86
N ARG A 6 -20.18 -44.20 1.71
CA ARG A 6 -21.27 -43.47 1.04
C ARG A 6 -21.81 -42.35 1.91
N ASP A 7 -21.93 -42.61 3.22
CA ASP A 7 -22.39 -41.61 4.19
C ASP A 7 -21.37 -40.46 4.32
N SER A 8 -20.07 -40.79 4.28
CA SER A 8 -18.99 -39.78 4.32
C SER A 8 -18.97 -38.89 3.05
N ALA A 9 -19.13 -39.49 1.87
CA ALA A 9 -19.18 -38.73 0.62
C ALA A 9 -20.41 -37.82 0.54
N PHE A 10 -21.55 -38.26 1.09
CA PHE A 10 -22.77 -37.47 1.13
C PHE A 10 -22.66 -36.26 2.06
N ILE A 11 -22.03 -36.43 3.23
CA ILE A 11 -21.77 -35.33 4.18
C ILE A 11 -20.82 -34.30 3.56
N VAL A 12 -19.75 -34.73 2.89
CA VAL A 12 -18.81 -33.82 2.22
C VAL A 12 -19.50 -33.02 1.11
N ALA A 13 -20.36 -33.66 0.32
CA ALA A 13 -21.11 -32.97 -0.73
C ALA A 13 -22.05 -31.89 -0.17
N ILE A 14 -22.75 -32.16 0.94
CA ILE A 14 -23.61 -31.17 1.60
C ILE A 14 -22.78 -29.98 2.09
N CYS A 15 -21.62 -30.21 2.72
CA CYS A 15 -20.76 -29.14 3.20
C CYS A 15 -20.23 -28.24 2.06
N ILE A 16 -19.89 -28.83 0.91
CA ILE A 16 -19.44 -28.07 -0.28
C ILE A 16 -20.59 -27.21 -0.81
N LEU A 17 -21.79 -27.78 -0.97
CA LEU A 17 -22.95 -27.04 -1.48
C LEU A 17 -23.37 -25.90 -0.55
N ALA A 18 -23.33 -26.12 0.77
CA ALA A 18 -23.60 -25.08 1.76
C ALA A 18 -22.58 -23.94 1.71
N SER A 19 -21.30 -24.26 1.50
CA SER A 19 -20.22 -23.27 1.38
C SER A 19 -20.36 -22.42 0.10
N ILE A 20 -20.72 -23.04 -1.03
CA ILE A 20 -20.97 -22.32 -2.29
C ILE A 20 -22.19 -21.41 -2.15
N ALA A 21 -23.28 -21.89 -1.53
CA ALA A 21 -24.47 -21.08 -1.29
C ALA A 21 -24.19 -19.86 -0.40
N LEU A 22 -23.36 -20.02 0.65
CA LEU A 22 -22.94 -18.92 1.50
C LEU A 22 -22.08 -17.90 0.74
N LEU A 23 -21.15 -18.37 -0.11
CA LEU A 23 -20.31 -17.50 -0.93
C LEU A 23 -21.16 -16.69 -1.94
N LEU A 24 -22.12 -17.35 -2.61
CA LEU A 24 -23.05 -16.68 -3.53
C LEU A 24 -23.94 -15.67 -2.80
N TRP A 25 -24.38 -15.97 -1.58
CA TRP A 25 -25.15 -15.03 -0.76
C TRP A 25 -24.33 -13.82 -0.33
N LEU A 26 -23.05 -14.00 0.04
CA LEU A 26 -22.15 -12.89 0.37
C LEU A 26 -21.88 -11.99 -0.85
N VAL A 27 -21.63 -12.58 -2.01
CA VAL A 27 -21.45 -11.82 -3.26
C VAL A 27 -22.73 -11.06 -3.65
N ALA A 28 -23.91 -11.65 -3.46
CA ALA A 28 -25.18 -11.00 -3.75
C ALA A 28 -25.55 -9.90 -2.73
N ARG A 29 -25.10 -10.02 -1.48
CA ARG A 29 -25.36 -9.04 -0.41
C ARG A 29 -24.67 -7.70 -0.66
N ASP A 30 -23.48 -7.70 -1.26
CA ASP A 30 -22.71 -6.48 -1.54
C ASP A 30 -23.12 -5.79 -2.86
N GLY A 31 -24.07 -6.38 -3.62
CA GLY A 31 -24.48 -5.91 -4.94
C GLY A 31 -25.63 -4.90 -5.00
N LEU A 32 -26.17 -4.43 -3.87
CA LEU A 32 -27.34 -3.55 -3.84
C LEU A 32 -27.19 -2.37 -2.87
N SER A 33 -26.43 -1.35 -3.27
CA SER A 33 -26.74 0.09 -3.08
C SER A 33 -25.51 0.97 -3.33
N ASN A 34 -25.26 1.32 -4.59
CA ASN A 34 -24.41 2.46 -4.94
C ASN A 34 -25.26 3.49 -5.69
N GLU A 35 -26.21 4.10 -4.97
CA GLU A 35 -26.75 5.39 -5.40
C GLU A 35 -25.81 6.46 -4.82
N PRO A 36 -25.13 7.27 -5.67
CA PRO A 36 -24.35 8.38 -5.17
C PRO A 36 -25.27 9.38 -4.46
N PRO A 37 -24.83 9.98 -3.33
CA PRO A 37 -25.65 10.94 -2.63
C PRO A 37 -25.94 12.17 -3.52
N PRO A 38 -27.15 12.76 -3.44
CA PRO A 38 -27.47 13.94 -4.21
C PRO A 38 -26.57 15.11 -3.81
N PHE A 39 -26.00 15.75 -4.83
CA PHE A 39 -25.20 16.95 -4.72
C PHE A 39 -26.00 18.07 -4.02
N GLN A 40 -25.57 18.43 -2.80
CA GLN A 40 -26.09 19.60 -2.10
C GLN A 40 -25.25 20.82 -2.48
N ASP A 41 -25.80 21.67 -3.35
CA ASP A 41 -25.32 23.02 -3.55
C ASP A 41 -25.51 23.83 -2.26
N ARG A 42 -24.41 24.10 -1.55
CA ARG A 42 -24.39 25.07 -0.44
C ARG A 42 -23.71 26.34 -0.92
N GLY A 43 -24.49 27.21 -1.54
CA GLY A 43 -24.20 28.64 -1.56
C GLY A 43 -24.16 29.18 -0.13
N GLY A 44 -23.01 29.67 0.29
CA GLY A 44 -22.78 30.36 1.56
C GLY A 44 -21.68 31.43 1.41
N PRO A 45 -21.80 32.58 2.09
CA PRO A 45 -21.22 33.84 1.63
C PRO A 45 -19.72 33.97 1.92
N ALA A 46 -19.08 34.82 1.11
CA ALA A 46 -17.69 35.25 1.23
C ALA A 46 -17.37 35.73 2.66
N ALA A 47 -16.45 35.01 3.31
CA ALA A 47 -15.85 35.41 4.58
C ALA A 47 -14.49 36.08 4.32
N ALA A 48 -14.29 37.20 5.02
CA ALA A 48 -13.13 38.08 5.04
C ALA A 48 -11.81 37.35 5.40
N PRO A 49 -10.63 37.93 5.08
CA PRO A 49 -9.35 37.26 5.25
C PRO A 49 -8.97 37.15 6.73
N VAL A 50 -8.95 35.92 7.24
CA VAL A 50 -8.38 35.58 8.55
C VAL A 50 -6.86 35.41 8.36
N VAL A 51 -6.10 36.39 8.81
CA VAL A 51 -4.65 36.28 8.97
C VAL A 51 -4.37 35.51 10.27
N SER A 52 -3.98 34.23 10.20
CA SER A 52 -3.20 33.60 11.27
C SER A 52 -2.54 32.26 10.89
N SER A 53 -1.34 32.05 11.44
CA SER A 53 -0.58 30.79 11.64
C SER A 53 -0.15 29.88 10.48
N ASP A 54 -0.53 30.13 9.22
CA ASP A 54 -0.30 29.18 8.12
C ASP A 54 1.16 29.03 7.63
N ARG A 55 2.11 29.79 8.20
CA ARG A 55 3.52 29.79 7.77
C ARG A 55 4.16 28.40 7.84
N GLY A 56 3.91 27.65 8.91
CA GLY A 56 4.49 26.30 9.06
C GLY A 56 3.90 25.25 8.12
N ARG A 57 2.65 25.45 7.66
CA ARG A 57 1.97 24.57 6.68
C ARG A 57 2.42 24.91 5.27
N GLU A 58 2.51 26.20 4.95
CA GLU A 58 3.00 26.70 3.66
C GLU A 58 4.49 26.40 3.46
N GLU A 59 5.33 26.50 4.49
CA GLU A 59 6.75 26.08 4.42
C GLU A 59 6.88 24.56 4.23
N LYS A 60 6.06 23.75 4.90
CA LYS A 60 5.99 22.30 4.66
C LYS A 60 5.56 21.99 3.23
N LYS A 61 4.54 22.71 2.74
CA LYS A 61 4.00 22.57 1.39
C LYS A 61 5.04 22.97 0.34
N LEU A 62 5.78 24.05 0.55
CA LEU A 62 6.90 24.50 -0.29
C LEU A 62 8.07 23.52 -0.30
N GLY A 63 8.42 22.94 0.86
CA GLY A 63 9.42 21.87 0.96
C GLY A 63 9.00 20.58 0.24
N ILE A 64 7.73 20.20 0.34
CA ILE A 64 7.13 19.06 -0.38
C ILE A 64 7.01 19.33 -1.88
N LEU A 65 6.75 20.59 -2.28
CA LEU A 65 6.66 21.03 -3.67
C LEU A 65 8.03 21.01 -4.37
N ALA A 66 9.09 21.42 -3.68
CA ALA A 66 10.45 21.45 -4.21
C ALA A 66 11.05 20.04 -4.43
N SER A 67 10.56 19.01 -3.74
CA SER A 67 11.01 17.62 -3.89
C SER A 67 10.27 16.82 -4.98
N ARG A 68 9.43 17.45 -5.81
CA ARG A 68 8.46 16.75 -6.69
C ARG A 68 9.04 16.12 -7.96
N ASP A 69 10.26 16.47 -8.36
CA ASP A 69 10.69 16.18 -9.73
C ASP A 69 11.74 15.08 -9.87
N VAL A 70 12.41 14.67 -8.79
CA VAL A 70 13.35 13.53 -8.81
C VAL A 70 13.27 12.77 -7.48
N PRO A 71 12.93 11.46 -7.46
CA PRO A 71 13.09 10.65 -6.26
C PRO A 71 14.54 10.77 -5.79
N ASP A 72 14.76 11.03 -4.51
CA ASP A 72 16.08 11.24 -3.93
C ASP A 72 17.05 10.14 -4.39
N GLU A 73 18.06 10.51 -5.21
CA GLU A 73 19.04 9.58 -5.77
C GLU A 73 19.80 8.84 -4.66
N THR A 74 19.89 9.42 -3.45
CA THR A 74 20.50 8.75 -2.29
C THR A 74 19.73 7.50 -1.87
N LEU A 75 18.42 7.42 -2.15
CA LEU A 75 17.56 6.27 -1.85
C LEU A 75 17.53 5.24 -2.98
N ARG A 76 18.20 5.51 -4.12
CA ARG A 76 18.17 4.62 -5.26
C ARG A 76 18.56 3.16 -4.92
N PRO A 77 19.64 2.89 -4.16
CA PRO A 77 19.98 1.52 -3.79
C PRO A 77 18.87 0.82 -3.00
N LEU A 78 18.21 1.53 -2.08
CA LEU A 78 17.10 0.99 -1.30
C LEU A 78 15.88 0.71 -2.19
N PHE A 79 15.52 1.62 -3.09
CA PHE A 79 14.43 1.38 -4.04
C PHE A 79 14.71 0.19 -4.94
N ASP A 80 15.92 0.07 -5.49
CA ASP A 80 16.26 -1.03 -6.38
C ASP A 80 16.23 -2.37 -5.64
N ALA A 81 16.69 -2.40 -4.38
CA ALA A 81 16.61 -3.58 -3.51
C ALA A 81 15.16 -4.00 -3.18
N ILE A 82 14.28 -3.04 -2.83
CA ILE A 82 12.85 -3.33 -2.58
C ILE A 82 12.17 -3.77 -3.87
N PHE A 83 12.43 -3.12 -5.00
CA PHE A 83 11.86 -3.53 -6.29
C PHE A 83 12.23 -4.97 -6.65
N GLN A 84 13.49 -5.36 -6.42
CA GLN A 84 13.95 -6.71 -6.65
C GLN A 84 13.30 -7.71 -5.67
N GLU A 85 13.12 -7.36 -4.41
CA GLU A 85 12.51 -8.24 -3.41
C GLU A 85 11.01 -8.43 -3.62
N GLU A 86 10.26 -7.34 -3.84
CA GLU A 86 8.80 -7.39 -3.89
C GLU A 86 8.31 -8.02 -5.19
N SER A 87 8.83 -7.55 -6.33
CA SER A 87 8.27 -7.94 -7.63
C SER A 87 9.20 -8.76 -8.51
N TYR A 88 10.34 -9.22 -7.97
CA TYR A 88 11.40 -9.84 -8.76
C TYR A 88 11.77 -8.96 -9.98
N CYS A 89 12.02 -7.67 -9.74
CA CYS A 89 12.28 -6.72 -10.83
C CYS A 89 11.13 -6.62 -11.86
N GLY A 90 9.88 -6.73 -11.41
CA GLY A 90 8.69 -6.56 -12.23
C GLY A 90 8.12 -7.84 -12.86
N PHE A 91 8.70 -9.02 -12.59
CA PHE A 91 8.12 -10.29 -13.03
C PHE A 91 6.80 -10.65 -12.32
N MET A 92 6.59 -10.17 -11.09
CA MET A 92 5.39 -10.43 -10.30
C MET A 92 4.86 -9.13 -9.68
N LEU A 93 3.90 -8.48 -10.36
CA LEU A 93 3.37 -7.18 -9.92
C LEU A 93 2.15 -7.27 -8.99
N GLU A 94 1.71 -8.49 -8.67
CA GLU A 94 0.65 -8.74 -7.69
C GLU A 94 1.23 -9.56 -6.53
N GLY A 95 1.08 -9.05 -5.31
CA GLY A 95 1.50 -9.71 -4.08
C GLY A 95 0.30 -10.07 -3.19
N ASP A 96 0.54 -10.95 -2.21
CA ASP A 96 -0.46 -11.34 -1.19
C ASP A 96 -1.83 -11.75 -1.76
N GLY A 97 -1.86 -12.44 -2.90
CA GLY A 97 -3.12 -12.82 -3.56
C GLY A 97 -3.87 -11.66 -4.21
N GLY A 98 -3.18 -10.58 -4.59
CA GLY A 98 -3.73 -9.41 -5.28
C GLY A 98 -4.05 -8.21 -4.37
N ILE A 99 -3.76 -8.32 -3.08
CA ILE A 99 -3.95 -7.25 -2.08
C ILE A 99 -2.95 -6.11 -2.30
N THR A 100 -1.69 -6.47 -2.55
CA THR A 100 -0.59 -5.55 -2.84
C THR A 100 -0.30 -5.56 -4.33
N ARG A 101 0.04 -4.40 -4.90
CA ARG A 101 0.19 -4.25 -6.35
C ARG A 101 1.37 -3.36 -6.74
N GLY A 102 1.75 -3.46 -8.01
CA GLY A 102 2.77 -2.63 -8.62
C GLY A 102 4.19 -3.09 -8.33
N PRO A 103 5.20 -2.32 -8.76
CA PRO A 103 6.61 -2.73 -8.67
C PRO A 103 7.11 -2.91 -7.22
N TYR A 104 6.45 -2.28 -6.26
CA TYR A 104 6.85 -2.28 -4.85
C TYR A 104 5.79 -2.92 -3.94
N HIS A 105 4.85 -3.70 -4.49
CA HIS A 105 3.77 -4.36 -3.73
C HIS A 105 3.13 -3.45 -2.66
N ILE A 106 2.66 -2.28 -3.08
CA ILE A 106 2.00 -1.33 -2.18
C ILE A 106 0.52 -1.69 -2.09
N SER A 107 -0.06 -1.69 -0.89
CA SER A 107 -1.50 -1.89 -0.67
C SER A 107 -2.28 -0.59 -0.81
N GLN A 108 -3.60 -0.68 -1.00
CA GLN A 108 -4.46 0.49 -1.08
C GLN A 108 -4.45 1.35 0.20
N ALA A 109 -4.41 0.72 1.38
CA ALA A 109 -4.34 1.43 2.66
C ALA A 109 -3.01 2.19 2.82
N TYR A 110 -1.88 1.56 2.44
CA TYR A 110 -0.57 2.20 2.40
C TYR A 110 -0.60 3.44 1.48
N TRP A 111 -1.16 3.28 0.29
CA TRP A 111 -1.29 4.34 -0.70
C TRP A 111 -2.10 5.52 -0.17
N GLN A 112 -3.25 5.25 0.44
CA GLN A 112 -4.13 6.28 1.02
C GLN A 112 -3.43 7.05 2.14
N ASP A 113 -2.80 6.36 3.09
CA ASP A 113 -2.07 6.99 4.20
C ASP A 113 -0.95 7.92 3.70
N ALA A 114 -0.22 7.46 2.68
CA ALA A 114 0.86 8.23 2.06
C ALA A 114 0.34 9.45 1.28
N CYS A 115 -0.72 9.27 0.48
CA CYS A 115 -1.31 10.36 -0.31
C CYS A 115 -1.96 11.42 0.58
N GLU A 116 -2.59 11.02 1.69
CA GLU A 116 -3.09 11.93 2.72
C GLU A 116 -1.95 12.78 3.32
N TYR A 117 -0.80 12.15 3.61
CA TYR A 117 0.38 12.89 4.10
C TYR A 117 0.98 13.82 3.05
N GLY A 118 1.01 13.38 1.79
CA GLY A 118 1.52 14.14 0.65
C GLY A 118 0.59 15.24 0.14
N ASP A 119 -0.64 15.33 0.66
CA ASP A 119 -1.70 16.24 0.21
C ASP A 119 -1.97 16.11 -1.31
N VAL A 120 -2.16 14.87 -1.76
CA VAL A 120 -2.47 14.55 -3.17
C VAL A 120 -3.65 13.57 -3.26
N ASP A 121 -4.40 13.68 -4.35
CA ASP A 121 -5.53 12.79 -4.68
C ASP A 121 -5.17 11.91 -5.88
N TRP A 122 -4.17 11.05 -5.73
CA TRP A 122 -3.76 10.11 -6.76
C TRP A 122 -4.58 8.82 -6.68
N ASP A 123 -5.25 8.47 -7.77
CA ASP A 123 -6.00 7.21 -7.86
C ASP A 123 -5.05 6.00 -7.78
N TYR A 124 -5.31 5.10 -6.84
CA TYR A 124 -4.51 3.89 -6.61
C TYR A 124 -4.47 2.99 -7.85
N HIS A 125 -5.62 2.69 -8.45
CA HIS A 125 -5.69 1.71 -9.54
C HIS A 125 -4.98 2.15 -10.81
N THR A 126 -4.92 3.46 -11.04
CA THR A 126 -4.26 4.07 -12.20
C THR A 126 -2.75 4.23 -11.97
N HIS A 127 -2.34 4.70 -10.79
CA HIS A 127 -0.96 5.14 -10.57
C HIS A 127 -0.04 4.09 -9.93
N ILE A 128 -0.59 3.01 -9.34
CA ILE A 128 0.17 1.95 -8.67
C ILE A 128 1.20 1.23 -9.57
N TRP A 129 1.06 1.34 -10.88
CA TRP A 129 1.98 0.74 -11.85
C TRP A 129 3.19 1.61 -12.15
N SER A 130 3.18 2.87 -11.73
CA SER A 130 4.22 3.84 -12.04
C SER A 130 5.32 3.85 -10.99
N HIS A 131 6.57 3.53 -11.38
CA HIS A 131 7.73 3.63 -10.48
C HIS A 131 7.85 5.00 -9.81
N ARG A 132 7.62 6.09 -10.56
CA ARG A 132 7.70 7.45 -10.02
C ARG A 132 6.69 7.66 -8.90
N HIS A 133 5.42 7.32 -9.13
CA HIS A 133 4.38 7.50 -8.13
C HIS A 133 4.60 6.59 -6.93
N CYS A 134 4.96 5.32 -7.14
CA CYS A 134 5.21 4.38 -6.04
C CYS A 134 6.40 4.81 -5.17
N LYS A 135 7.53 5.23 -5.77
CA LYS A 135 8.68 5.75 -5.02
C LYS A 135 8.29 6.97 -4.18
N GLN A 136 7.50 7.89 -4.74
CA GLN A 136 7.03 9.06 -4.00
C GLN A 136 6.08 8.69 -2.86
N VAL A 137 5.17 7.76 -3.09
CA VAL A 137 4.26 7.20 -2.07
C VAL A 137 5.05 6.56 -0.93
N MET A 138 6.09 5.79 -1.23
CA MET A 138 6.98 5.22 -0.21
C MET A 138 7.68 6.29 0.62
N ILE A 139 8.20 7.35 -0.02
CA ILE A 139 8.83 8.49 0.67
C ILE A 139 7.85 9.14 1.65
N TRP A 140 6.64 9.48 1.21
CA TRP A 140 5.63 10.08 2.09
C TRP A 140 5.21 9.16 3.22
N TYR A 141 5.07 7.86 2.96
CA TYR A 141 4.75 6.88 4.00
C TYR A 141 5.85 6.79 5.05
N TRP A 142 7.12 6.72 4.63
CA TRP A 142 8.27 6.71 5.52
C TRP A 142 8.38 8.00 6.33
N GLN A 143 8.12 9.15 5.73
CA GLN A 143 8.08 10.44 6.42
C GLN A 143 6.93 10.52 7.44
N ARG A 144 5.73 10.01 7.08
CA ARG A 144 4.56 9.95 7.97
C ARG A 144 4.86 9.17 9.25
N TYR A 145 5.58 8.05 9.12
CA TYR A 145 5.93 7.18 10.26
C TYR A 145 7.35 7.39 10.81
N GLY A 146 8.01 8.48 10.39
CA GLY A 146 9.25 8.95 11.00
C GLY A 146 10.49 8.07 10.75
N ALA A 147 10.54 7.33 9.65
CA ALA A 147 11.70 6.51 9.28
C ALA A 147 12.91 7.38 8.92
N LYS A 148 14.08 7.05 9.48
CA LYS A 148 15.33 7.80 9.31
C LYS A 148 16.42 6.96 8.65
N THR A 149 16.45 5.66 8.93
CA THR A 149 17.42 4.72 8.36
C THR A 149 16.79 3.83 7.29
N ASP A 150 17.63 3.19 6.47
CA ASP A 150 17.16 2.26 5.45
C ASP A 150 16.52 1.00 6.06
N GLU A 151 17.02 0.56 7.22
CA GLU A 151 16.36 -0.49 8.00
C GLU A 151 14.94 -0.07 8.39
N GLU A 152 14.77 1.12 8.97
CA GLU A 152 13.46 1.61 9.38
C GLU A 152 12.51 1.71 8.18
N ARG A 153 13.00 2.23 7.05
CA ARG A 153 12.23 2.33 5.79
C ARG A 153 11.79 0.96 5.29
N ALA A 154 12.70 0.00 5.21
CA ALA A 154 12.41 -1.35 4.73
C ALA A 154 11.42 -2.07 5.67
N ARG A 155 11.63 -1.99 6.98
CA ARG A 155 10.78 -2.67 7.95
C ARG A 155 9.40 -2.04 8.04
N ILE A 156 9.28 -0.71 7.94
CA ILE A 156 8.00 -0.01 7.86
C ILE A 156 7.29 -0.31 6.53
N HIS A 157 8.02 -0.44 5.43
CA HIS A 157 7.43 -0.85 4.15
C HIS A 157 6.79 -2.24 4.24
N ASN A 158 7.54 -3.24 4.73
CA ASN A 158 7.06 -4.61 4.87
C ASN A 158 5.99 -4.79 5.97
N GLY A 159 6.14 -4.07 7.10
CA GLY A 159 5.35 -4.29 8.30
C GLY A 159 4.25 -3.26 8.56
N GLY A 160 4.14 -2.21 7.74
CA GLY A 160 3.30 -1.05 7.99
C GLY A 160 3.83 -0.19 9.15
N PRO A 161 2.97 0.63 9.81
CA PRO A 161 3.40 1.65 10.78
C PRO A 161 4.14 1.09 12.00
N ARG A 162 3.89 -0.18 12.34
CA ARG A 162 4.52 -0.90 13.44
C ARG A 162 5.59 -1.88 12.98
N GLY A 163 6.14 -1.71 11.78
CA GLY A 163 7.13 -2.62 11.21
C GLY A 163 8.32 -2.87 12.15
N MET A 164 8.83 -1.83 12.78
CA MET A 164 9.94 -1.93 13.73
C MET A 164 9.67 -2.82 14.95
N SER A 165 8.40 -2.98 15.35
CA SER A 165 8.04 -3.85 16.48
C SER A 165 7.76 -5.31 16.07
N LYS A 166 7.76 -5.62 14.76
CA LYS A 166 7.49 -6.97 14.25
C LYS A 166 8.80 -7.70 14.00
N GLU A 167 8.98 -8.87 14.64
CA GLU A 167 10.15 -9.73 14.42
C GLU A 167 10.27 -10.22 12.98
N SER A 168 9.15 -10.49 12.32
CA SER A 168 9.11 -10.95 10.92
C SER A 168 9.78 -9.97 9.94
N THR A 169 9.78 -8.68 10.24
CA THR A 169 10.38 -7.66 9.36
C THR A 169 11.91 -7.63 9.45
N LYS A 170 12.52 -8.24 10.48
CA LYS A 170 13.99 -8.31 10.60
C LYS A 170 14.59 -9.16 9.49
N GLU A 171 13.93 -10.26 9.14
CA GLU A 171 14.38 -11.11 8.04
C GLU A 171 14.25 -10.40 6.70
N TYR A 172 13.13 -9.70 6.48
CA TYR A 172 12.94 -8.84 5.32
C TYR A 172 14.09 -7.83 5.17
N TRP A 173 14.44 -7.12 6.25
CA TRP A 173 15.56 -6.19 6.24
C TRP A 173 16.88 -6.84 5.82
N ARG A 174 17.22 -8.02 6.34
CA ARG A 174 18.45 -8.72 5.94
C ARG A 174 18.49 -9.01 4.44
N ARG A 175 17.35 -9.35 3.83
CA ARG A 175 17.25 -9.60 2.39
C ARG A 175 17.39 -8.33 1.56
N ILE A 176 16.89 -7.20 2.06
CA ILE A 176 17.08 -5.88 1.43
C ILE A 176 18.54 -5.45 1.53
N GLN A 177 19.15 -5.53 2.71
CA GLN A 177 20.55 -5.19 2.92
C GLN A 177 21.46 -5.99 1.98
N ALA A 178 21.26 -7.31 1.87
CA ALA A 178 22.03 -8.15 0.95
C ALA A 178 21.89 -7.75 -0.53
N LYS A 179 20.78 -7.14 -0.94
CA LYS A 179 20.57 -6.65 -2.32
C LYS A 179 21.17 -5.27 -2.57
N MET A 180 21.48 -4.52 -1.52
CA MET A 180 22.15 -3.22 -1.61
C MET A 180 23.67 -3.35 -1.70
N GLU A 181 24.24 -4.48 -1.26
CA GLU A 181 25.69 -4.72 -1.33
C GLU A 181 26.17 -4.93 -2.78
N PRO A 182 27.36 -4.41 -3.15
CA PRO A 182 27.97 -4.66 -4.45
C PRO A 182 28.22 -6.17 -4.66
N LYS A 183 27.85 -6.70 -5.83
CA LYS A 183 28.01 -8.13 -6.14
C LYS A 183 29.43 -8.53 -6.57
N ASP A 184 30.34 -7.57 -6.73
CA ASP A 184 31.65 -7.78 -7.35
C ASP A 184 32.83 -7.70 -6.34
N ALA A 185 32.61 -8.15 -5.09
CA ALA A 185 33.64 -8.17 -4.04
C ALA A 185 34.37 -9.53 -3.87
N GLU A 186 34.36 -10.38 -4.89
CA GLU A 186 35.14 -11.65 -4.95
C GLU A 186 36.08 -11.69 -6.17
#